data_AF-A0A978TMX1-F1
#
_entry.id   AF-A0A978TMX1-F1
#
_cell.length_a   1.000
_cell.length_b   1.000
_cell.length_c   1.000
_cell.angle_alpha   90.00
_cell.angle_beta   90.00
_cell.angle_gamma   90.00
#
_symmetry.space_group_name_H-M   'P 1'
#
loop_
_entity.id
_entity.type
_entity.pdbx_description
1 polymer ?
#
loop_
_entity_poly.entity_id
_entity_poly.type
_entity_poly.pdbx_seq_one_letter_code
_entity_poly.pdbx_strand_id
1 'polypeptide(L)'
;MFSILFPLKTVLLQMLLLVATIAIEAGVFQRRLALPRRLSIVYATAINFMAVAIGWLVFFAIQPAFLPPGIKTQLISYVCLGKLSNSSLSQGVELWVILLIFGIFFVTWQVKVQSLYAMQIAQFLPSRLVRGNTVLQRRERLIVIREQSLAVLIAHGVSHCLVLVVLILVNLPILRLS
;
A
#
# COMPACT_ATOMS: atom_id res chain seq x y z
N MET A 1 -31.37 1.04 -18.27
CA MET A 1 -30.49 -0.12 -18.55
C MET A 1 -29.19 0.08 -17.80
N PHE A 2 -29.00 -0.61 -16.67
CA PHE A 2 -27.70 -0.67 -16.00
C PHE A 2 -26.80 -1.57 -16.85
N SER A 3 -26.01 -0.98 -17.74
CA SER A 3 -24.81 -1.66 -18.21
C SER A 3 -23.94 -1.82 -16.98
N ILE A 4 -23.92 -3.03 -16.42
CA ILE A 4 -22.93 -3.47 -15.43
C ILE A 4 -21.59 -3.45 -16.17
N LEU A 5 -21.03 -2.25 -16.30
CA LEU A 5 -19.65 -2.03 -16.67
C LEU A 5 -18.85 -2.55 -15.50
N PHE A 6 -18.59 -3.85 -15.52
CA PHE A 6 -17.67 -4.47 -14.59
C PHE A 6 -16.40 -3.61 -14.60
N PRO A 7 -15.88 -3.15 -13.45
CA PRO A 7 -14.70 -2.28 -13.38
C PRO A 7 -13.43 -3.07 -13.70
N LEU A 8 -13.45 -3.89 -14.76
CA LEU A 8 -12.40 -4.80 -15.20
C LEU A 8 -11.08 -4.04 -15.40
N LYS A 9 -11.16 -2.84 -15.98
CA LYS A 9 -9.99 -1.96 -16.15
C LYS A 9 -9.37 -1.60 -14.79
N THR A 10 -10.18 -1.21 -13.81
CA THR A 10 -9.69 -0.84 -12.47
C THR A 10 -9.09 -2.04 -11.75
N VAL A 11 -9.76 -3.20 -11.82
CA VAL A 11 -9.28 -4.44 -11.19
C VAL A 11 -7.96 -4.89 -11.82
N LEU A 12 -7.85 -4.92 -13.15
CA LEU A 12 -6.62 -5.27 -13.85
C LEU A 12 -5.47 -4.32 -13.52
N LEU A 13 -5.73 -3.01 -13.51
CA LEU A 13 -4.73 -2.01 -13.13
C LEU A 13 -4.29 -2.20 -11.67
N GLN A 14 -5.23 -2.44 -10.75
CA GLN A 14 -4.91 -2.68 -9.35
C GLN A 14 -4.07 -3.95 -9.16
N MET A 15 -4.39 -5.03 -9.87
CA MET A 15 -3.60 -6.26 -9.86
C MET A 15 -2.19 -6.05 -10.44
N LEU A 16 -2.07 -5.31 -11.54
CA LEU A 16 -0.78 -4.97 -12.15
C LEU A 16 0.09 -4.15 -11.19
N LEU A 17 -0.49 -3.11 -10.58
CA LEU A 17 0.21 -2.26 -9.61
C LEU A 17 0.61 -3.03 -8.34
N LEU A 18 -0.24 -3.96 -7.90
CA LEU A 18 0.07 -4.85 -6.77
C LEU A 18 1.28 -5.74 -7.08
N VAL A 19 1.30 -6.39 -8.24
CA VAL A 19 2.42 -7.25 -8.66
C VAL A 19 3.71 -6.42 -8.80
N ALA A 20 3.63 -5.24 -9.43
CA ALA A 20 4.78 -4.33 -9.55
C ALA A 20 5.32 -3.90 -8.19
N THR A 21 4.42 -3.55 -7.25
CA THR A 21 4.78 -3.20 -5.88
C THR A 21 5.48 -4.36 -5.17
N ILE A 22 4.92 -5.57 -5.25
CA ILE A 22 5.54 -6.78 -4.67
C ILE A 22 6.95 -7.00 -5.21
N ALA A 23 7.14 -6.86 -6.53
CA ALA A 23 8.45 -7.04 -7.16
C ALA A 23 9.49 -6.04 -6.65
N ILE A 24 9.11 -4.76 -6.55
CA ILE A 24 9.99 -3.71 -5.99
C ILE A 24 10.32 -4.00 -4.53
N GLU A 25 9.30 -4.25 -3.71
CA GLU A 25 9.49 -4.45 -2.27
C GLU A 25 10.31 -5.72 -1.98
N ALA A 26 10.12 -6.79 -2.76
CA ALA A 26 10.96 -7.99 -2.70
C ALA A 26 12.43 -7.68 -3.04
N GLY A 27 12.67 -6.83 -4.05
CA GLY A 27 14.02 -6.38 -4.41
C GLY A 27 14.68 -5.57 -3.29
N VAL A 28 13.93 -4.67 -2.64
CA VAL A 28 14.43 -3.91 -1.49
C VAL A 28 14.70 -4.83 -0.30
N PHE A 29 13.83 -5.79 -0.01
CA PHE A 29 14.03 -6.77 1.07
C PHE A 29 15.25 -7.65 0.84
N GLN A 30 15.49 -8.09 -0.39
CA GLN A 30 16.70 -8.85 -0.71
C GLN A 30 17.97 -8.02 -0.44
N ARG A 31 17.99 -6.75 -0.83
CA ARG A 31 19.16 -5.87 -0.70
C ARG A 31 19.38 -5.35 0.72
N ARG A 32 18.31 -4.97 1.42
CA ARG A 32 18.37 -4.28 2.73
C ARG A 32 18.24 -5.21 3.92
N LEU A 33 17.50 -6.32 3.78
CA LEU A 33 17.31 -7.31 4.85
C LEU A 33 18.15 -8.57 4.64
N ALA A 34 18.98 -8.61 3.58
CA ALA A 34 19.80 -9.75 3.19
C ALA A 34 19.03 -11.09 3.13
N LEU A 35 17.73 -11.01 2.79
CA LEU A 35 16.88 -12.18 2.69
C LEU A 35 17.14 -12.94 1.39
N PRO A 36 17.11 -14.29 1.40
CA PRO A 36 17.12 -15.09 0.20
C PRO A 36 15.99 -14.66 -0.75
N ARG A 37 16.26 -14.63 -2.06
CA ARG A 37 15.30 -14.17 -3.09
C ARG A 37 13.89 -14.77 -2.92
N ARG A 38 13.79 -16.08 -2.66
CA ARG A 38 12.51 -16.76 -2.44
C ARG A 38 11.77 -16.19 -1.23
N LEU A 39 12.47 -15.98 -0.11
CA LEU A 39 11.86 -15.42 1.10
C LEU A 39 11.47 -13.96 0.91
N SER A 40 12.29 -13.14 0.25
CA SER A 40 11.94 -11.74 -0.04
C SER A 40 10.64 -11.62 -0.82
N ILE A 41 10.42 -12.50 -1.80
CA ILE A 41 9.17 -12.53 -2.59
C ILE A 41 7.99 -12.96 -1.71
N VAL A 42 8.15 -13.98 -0.86
CA VAL A 42 7.10 -14.45 0.05
C VAL A 42 6.71 -13.36 1.04
N TYR A 43 7.69 -12.70 1.68
CA TYR A 43 7.44 -11.58 2.60
C TYR A 43 6.76 -10.41 1.90
N ALA A 44 7.29 -9.96 0.76
CA ALA A 44 6.69 -8.85 0.02
C ALA A 44 5.26 -9.18 -0.41
N THR A 45 5.01 -10.37 -0.91
CA THR A 45 3.65 -10.83 -1.28
C THR A 45 2.72 -10.76 -0.07
N ALA A 46 3.09 -11.41 1.04
CA ALA A 46 2.22 -11.51 2.20
C ALA A 46 1.91 -10.15 2.84
N ILE A 47 2.90 -9.27 3.01
CA ILE A 47 2.65 -7.94 3.60
C ILE A 47 1.80 -7.07 2.69
N ASN A 48 1.94 -7.18 1.36
CA ASN A 48 1.14 -6.41 0.42
C ASN A 48 -0.30 -6.90 0.40
N PHE A 49 -0.51 -8.21 0.38
CA PHE A 49 -1.86 -8.78 0.50
C PHE A 49 -2.51 -8.41 1.83
N MET A 50 -1.78 -8.50 2.94
CA MET A 50 -2.29 -8.12 4.26
C MET A 50 -2.66 -6.63 4.30
N ALA A 51 -1.80 -5.75 3.76
CA ALA A 51 -2.10 -4.31 3.68
C ALA A 51 -3.32 -4.02 2.80
N VAL A 52 -3.47 -4.69 1.65
CA VAL A 52 -4.66 -4.56 0.79
C VAL A 52 -5.92 -5.06 1.51
N ALA A 53 -5.85 -6.22 2.16
CA ALA A 53 -6.98 -6.78 2.90
C ALA A 53 -7.42 -5.87 4.06
N ILE A 54 -6.46 -5.39 4.86
CA ILE A 54 -6.73 -4.43 5.94
C ILE A 54 -7.28 -3.12 5.38
N GLY A 55 -6.72 -2.61 4.28
CA GLY A 55 -7.23 -1.41 3.60
C GLY A 55 -8.70 -1.54 3.19
N TRP A 56 -9.07 -2.69 2.61
CA TRP A 56 -10.47 -2.97 2.27
C TRP A 56 -11.36 -3.14 3.50
N LEU A 57 -10.91 -3.84 4.54
CA LEU A 57 -11.66 -3.96 5.80
C LEU A 57 -11.92 -2.60 6.44
N VAL A 58 -10.91 -1.74 6.52
CA VAL A 58 -11.01 -0.38 7.04
C VAL A 58 -11.95 0.45 6.16
N PHE A 59 -11.83 0.34 4.84
CA PHE A 59 -12.75 1.01 3.91
C PHE A 59 -14.20 0.62 4.18
N PHE A 60 -14.51 -0.68 4.26
CA PHE A 60 -15.87 -1.16 4.52
C PHE A 60 -16.36 -0.86 5.94
N ALA A 61 -15.47 -0.70 6.92
CA ALA A 61 -15.85 -0.30 8.28
C ALA A 61 -16.17 1.21 8.38
N ILE A 62 -15.40 2.06 7.69
CA ILE A 62 -15.54 3.52 7.77
C ILE A 62 -16.62 4.04 6.81
N GLN A 63 -16.72 3.46 5.61
CA GLN A 63 -17.64 3.91 4.56
C GLN A 63 -19.12 4.02 4.98
N PRO A 64 -19.69 3.11 5.78
CA PRO A 64 -21.07 3.25 6.27
C PRO A 64 -21.21 4.25 7.43
N ALA A 65 -20.20 4.39 8.28
CA ALA A 65 -20.31 5.13 9.55
C ALA A 65 -19.92 6.61 9.46
N PHE A 66 -19.03 6.98 8.53
CA PHE A 66 -18.39 8.31 8.54
C PHE A 66 -18.52 9.11 7.24
N LEU A 67 -19.07 8.53 6.15
CA LEU A 67 -19.14 9.23 4.87
C LEU A 67 -20.50 9.91 4.64
N PRO A 68 -20.54 11.25 4.46
CA PRO A 68 -21.71 11.95 3.97
C PRO A 68 -22.18 11.39 2.61
N PRO A 69 -23.50 11.40 2.32
CA PRO A 69 -24.06 10.77 1.13
C PRO A 69 -23.47 11.33 -0.19
N GLY A 70 -23.08 12.60 -0.24
CA GLY A 70 -22.43 13.19 -1.43
C GLY A 70 -21.03 12.61 -1.71
N ILE A 71 -20.21 12.45 -0.67
CA ILE A 71 -18.84 11.90 -0.79
C ILE A 71 -18.91 10.40 -1.10
N LYS A 72 -19.87 9.68 -0.51
CA LYS A 72 -20.12 8.26 -0.79
C LYS A 72 -20.35 8.00 -2.28
N THR A 73 -21.20 8.80 -2.91
CA THR A 73 -21.52 8.65 -4.34
C THR A 73 -20.33 9.00 -5.23
N GLN A 74 -19.56 10.04 -4.88
CA GLN A 74 -18.32 10.38 -5.59
C GLN A 74 -17.27 9.27 -5.47
N LEU A 75 -17.09 8.70 -4.27
CA LEU A 75 -16.10 7.66 -4.03
C LEU A 75 -16.45 6.35 -4.74
N ILE A 76 -17.72 5.95 -4.72
CA ILE A 76 -18.21 4.78 -5.47
C ILE A 76 -18.05 5.03 -6.98
N SER A 77 -18.36 6.24 -7.46
CA SER A 77 -18.18 6.59 -8.87
C SER A 77 -16.70 6.58 -9.28
N TYR A 78 -15.81 7.05 -8.41
CA TYR A 78 -14.38 7.01 -8.68
C TYR A 78 -13.85 5.57 -8.71
N VAL A 79 -14.19 4.74 -7.72
CA VAL A 79 -13.73 3.35 -7.62
C VAL A 79 -14.33 2.48 -8.74
N CYS A 80 -15.62 2.61 -9.03
CA CYS A 80 -16.30 1.76 -10.02
C CYS A 80 -16.21 2.28 -11.46
N LEU A 81 -16.22 3.60 -11.67
CA LEU A 81 -16.29 4.19 -13.02
C LEU A 81 -14.97 4.86 -13.44
N GLY A 82 -13.99 4.99 -12.54
CA GLY A 82 -12.71 5.63 -12.83
C GLY A 82 -12.84 7.11 -13.20
N LYS A 83 -13.95 7.75 -12.83
CA LYS A 83 -14.25 9.16 -13.14
C LYS A 83 -14.38 9.94 -11.84
N LEU A 84 -13.50 10.93 -11.62
CA LEU A 84 -13.83 12.03 -10.72
C LEU A 84 -14.89 12.88 -11.43
N SER A 85 -16.04 13.04 -10.78
CA SER A 85 -17.04 14.01 -11.26
C SER A 85 -16.42 15.41 -11.19
N ASN A 86 -16.48 16.18 -12.29
CA ASN A 86 -15.95 17.53 -12.45
C ASN A 86 -16.63 18.59 -11.55
N SER A 87 -17.22 18.20 -10.42
CA SER A 87 -17.75 19.15 -9.45
C SER A 87 -16.57 19.85 -8.78
N SER A 88 -16.23 21.03 -9.31
CA SER A 88 -15.43 22.11 -8.70
C SER A 88 -14.96 21.76 -7.28
N LEU A 89 -13.77 21.19 -7.17
CA LEU A 89 -13.03 21.13 -5.91
C LEU A 89 -12.95 22.58 -5.40
N SER A 90 -13.73 22.91 -4.38
CA SER A 90 -13.67 24.25 -3.80
C SER A 90 -12.26 24.48 -3.24
N GLN A 91 -11.74 25.69 -3.41
CA GLN A 91 -10.46 26.11 -2.83
C GLN A 91 -10.48 25.80 -1.33
N GLY A 92 -9.68 24.81 -0.91
CA GLY A 92 -9.68 24.27 0.47
C GLY A 92 -9.81 22.75 0.56
N VAL A 93 -10.47 22.07 -0.38
CA VAL A 93 -10.60 20.60 -0.38
C VAL A 93 -9.28 19.93 -0.79
N GLU A 94 -8.47 20.58 -1.62
CA GLU A 94 -7.19 20.06 -2.10
C GLU A 94 -6.22 19.73 -0.95
N LEU A 95 -6.11 20.62 0.05
CA LEU A 95 -5.25 20.40 1.20
C LEU A 95 -5.70 19.19 2.03
N TRP A 96 -7.02 19.03 2.23
CA TRP A 96 -7.58 17.85 2.90
C TRP A 96 -7.32 16.56 2.14
N VAL A 97 -7.40 16.58 0.82
CA VAL A 97 -7.07 15.42 -0.04
C VAL A 97 -5.60 15.06 0.08
N ILE A 98 -4.70 16.04 0.05
CA ILE A 98 -3.25 15.80 0.24
C ILE A 98 -2.97 15.20 1.61
N LEU A 99 -3.55 15.78 2.68
CA LEU A 99 -3.41 15.25 4.05
C LEU A 99 -3.96 13.82 4.15
N LEU A 100 -5.09 13.53 3.49
CA LEU A 100 -5.67 12.19 3.47
C LEU A 100 -4.75 11.19 2.78
N ILE A 101 -4.22 11.53 1.59
CA ILE A 101 -3.29 10.68 0.83
C ILE A 101 -2.03 10.41 1.67
N PHE A 102 -1.48 11.46 2.30
CA PHE A 102 -0.34 11.35 3.18
C PHE A 102 -0.65 10.46 4.38
N GLY A 103 -1.79 10.66 5.04
CA GLY A 103 -2.25 9.82 6.15
C GLY A 103 -2.36 8.34 5.76
N ILE A 104 -2.98 8.05 4.61
CA ILE A 104 -3.12 6.68 4.09
C ILE A 104 -1.75 6.05 3.84
N PHE A 105 -0.78 6.80 3.30
CA PHE A 105 0.58 6.33 3.10
C PHE A 105 1.22 5.89 4.42
N PHE A 106 1.18 6.72 5.48
CA PHE A 106 1.77 6.37 6.77
C PHE A 106 1.06 5.21 7.46
N VAL A 107 -0.28 5.17 7.41
CA VAL A 107 -1.05 4.06 7.98
C VAL A 107 -0.71 2.76 7.27
N THR A 108 -0.63 2.77 5.93
CA THR A 108 -0.28 1.58 5.14
C THR A 108 1.14 1.11 5.44
N TRP A 109 2.10 2.03 5.54
CA TRP A 109 3.46 1.72 5.97
C TRP A 109 3.48 1.06 7.35
N GLN A 110 2.77 1.62 8.34
CA GLN A 110 2.68 1.04 9.68
C GLN A 110 2.09 -0.37 9.66
N VAL A 111 1.00 -0.59 8.92
CA VAL A 111 0.40 -1.91 8.74
C VAL A 111 1.41 -2.91 8.17
N LYS A 112 2.23 -2.50 7.19
CA LYS A 112 3.27 -3.37 6.60
C LYS A 112 4.37 -3.71 7.61
N VAL A 113 4.83 -2.75 8.40
CA VAL A 113 5.84 -2.98 9.45
C VAL A 113 5.30 -3.96 10.50
N GLN A 114 4.08 -3.75 10.98
CA GLN A 114 3.44 -4.64 11.95
C GLN A 114 3.21 -6.05 11.38
N SER A 115 2.83 -6.15 10.10
CA SER A 115 2.67 -7.43 9.42
C SER A 115 4.00 -8.19 9.35
N LEU A 116 5.09 -7.51 8.98
CA LEU A 116 6.42 -8.12 8.94
C LEU A 116 6.85 -8.63 10.33
N TYR A 117 6.61 -7.83 11.38
CA TYR A 117 6.93 -8.19 12.75
C TYR A 117 6.09 -9.38 13.25
N ALA A 118 4.79 -9.38 12.98
CA ALA A 118 3.89 -10.48 13.31
C ALA A 118 4.33 -11.80 12.64
N MET A 119 4.74 -11.75 11.36
CA MET A 119 5.25 -12.91 10.64
C MET A 119 6.58 -13.44 11.21
N GLN A 120 7.42 -12.57 11.77
CA GLN A 120 8.67 -12.97 12.45
C GLN A 120 8.40 -13.62 13.81
N ILE A 121 7.44 -13.10 14.59
CA ILE A 121 7.04 -13.67 15.88
C ILE A 121 6.43 -15.06 15.68
N ALA A 122 5.53 -15.18 14.72
CA ALA A 122 4.81 -16.42 14.46
C ALA A 122 5.69 -17.54 13.84
N GLN A 123 7.01 -17.31 13.71
CA GLN A 123 7.99 -18.26 13.17
C GLN A 123 7.66 -18.81 11.78
N PHE A 124 6.71 -18.20 11.06
CA PHE A 124 6.35 -18.62 9.70
C PHE A 124 7.55 -18.55 8.75
N LEU A 125 8.58 -17.76 9.07
CA LEU A 125 9.80 -17.58 8.30
C LEU A 125 11.03 -17.41 9.22
N PRO A 126 12.27 -17.68 8.74
CA PRO A 126 13.44 -17.84 9.58
C PRO A 126 13.73 -16.61 10.44
N SER A 127 13.68 -16.82 11.75
CA SER A 127 13.95 -15.83 12.78
C SER A 127 15.45 -15.53 12.89
N ARG A 128 16.09 -15.00 11.83
CA ARG A 128 17.49 -14.54 11.92
C ARG A 128 17.68 -13.39 12.92
N LEU A 129 16.61 -12.83 13.49
CA LEU A 129 16.61 -11.56 14.23
C LEU A 129 15.90 -11.61 15.60
N VAL A 130 15.36 -12.75 16.03
CA VAL A 130 14.50 -12.82 17.24
C VAL A 130 15.23 -13.30 18.50
N ARG A 131 16.38 -13.99 18.38
CA ARG A 131 16.98 -14.67 19.54
C ARG A 131 18.05 -13.81 20.21
N GLY A 132 17.66 -13.17 21.32
CA GLY A 132 18.61 -12.51 22.21
C GLY A 132 18.00 -12.11 23.57
N ASN A 133 18.46 -12.77 24.65
CA ASN A 133 17.93 -12.62 26.02
C ASN A 133 18.76 -11.66 26.91
N THR A 134 19.77 -10.96 26.37
CA THR A 134 20.63 -10.08 27.18
C THR A 134 20.33 -8.58 27.00
N VAL A 135 20.71 -7.76 27.99
CA VAL A 135 20.50 -6.29 27.98
C VAL A 135 21.24 -5.61 26.81
N LEU A 136 22.40 -6.14 26.41
CA LEU A 136 23.16 -5.68 25.23
C LEU A 136 22.40 -6.00 23.92
N GLN A 137 21.74 -7.15 23.85
CA GLN A 137 20.86 -7.52 22.73
C GLN A 137 19.60 -6.67 22.63
N ARG A 138 19.16 -5.98 23.70
CA ARG A 138 18.01 -5.07 23.63
C ARG A 138 18.31 -3.85 22.75
N ARG A 139 19.54 -3.32 22.80
CA ARG A 139 19.98 -2.24 21.91
C ARG A 139 20.11 -2.73 20.46
N GLU A 140 20.70 -3.90 20.25
CA GLU A 140 20.82 -4.50 18.92
C GLU A 140 19.44 -4.79 18.29
N ARG A 141 18.48 -5.29 19.08
CA ARG A 141 17.11 -5.52 18.62
C ARG A 141 16.42 -4.22 18.18
N LEU A 142 16.61 -3.11 18.90
CA LEU A 142 16.07 -1.81 18.51
C LEU A 142 16.70 -1.28 17.20
N ILE A 143 18.00 -1.49 17.01
CA ILE A 143 18.70 -1.13 15.78
C ILE A 143 18.13 -1.94 14.60
N VAL A 144 17.98 -3.26 14.78
CA VAL A 144 17.39 -4.15 13.76
C VAL A 144 15.95 -3.76 13.43
N ILE A 145 15.10 -3.50 14.42
CA ILE A 145 13.71 -3.07 14.20
C ILE A 145 13.68 -1.75 13.43
N ARG A 146 14.58 -0.81 13.75
CA ARG A 146 14.71 0.47 13.04
C ARG A 146 15.16 0.25 11.59
N GLU A 147 16.18 -0.57 11.35
CA GLU A 147 16.65 -0.89 10.01
C GLU A 147 15.59 -1.59 9.16
N GLN A 148 14.82 -2.51 9.76
CA GLN A 148 13.67 -3.13 9.11
C GLN A 148 12.58 -2.12 8.77
N SER A 149 12.22 -1.26 9.72
CA SER A 149 11.19 -0.24 9.52
C SER A 149 11.59 0.74 8.41
N LEU A 150 12.87 1.11 8.35
CA LEU A 150 13.46 1.92 7.28
C LEU A 150 13.47 1.19 5.95
N ALA A 151 13.83 -0.10 5.93
CA ALA A 151 13.79 -0.91 4.71
C ALA A 151 12.37 -0.99 4.14
N VAL A 152 11.36 -1.22 5.00
CA VAL A 152 9.94 -1.21 4.61
C VAL A 152 9.50 0.19 4.17
N LEU A 153 9.94 1.26 4.84
CA LEU A 153 9.63 2.63 4.46
C LEU A 153 10.18 2.98 3.07
N ILE A 154 11.45 2.65 2.80
CA ILE A 154 12.09 2.86 1.51
C ILE A 154 11.37 2.05 0.43
N ALA A 155 11.08 0.77 0.72
CA ALA A 155 10.36 -0.11 -0.19
C ALA A 155 8.97 0.46 -0.56
N HIS A 156 8.22 0.92 0.46
CA HIS A 156 6.91 1.53 0.30
C HIS A 156 6.96 2.86 -0.45
N GLY A 157 7.93 3.72 -0.16
CA GLY A 157 8.12 4.99 -0.86
C GLY A 157 8.45 4.79 -2.34
N VAL A 158 9.42 3.92 -2.65
CA VAL A 158 9.81 3.65 -4.04
C VAL A 158 8.67 3.01 -4.83
N SER A 159 7.92 2.07 -4.23
CA SER A 159 6.77 1.46 -4.89
C SER A 159 5.67 2.48 -5.18
N HIS A 160 5.37 3.38 -4.24
CA HIS A 160 4.36 4.43 -4.44
C HIS A 160 4.79 5.49 -5.46
N CYS A 161 6.09 5.83 -5.53
CA CYS A 161 6.62 6.65 -6.62
C CYS A 161 6.40 6.00 -7.98
N LEU A 162 6.67 4.68 -8.12
CA LEU A 162 6.40 3.98 -9.38
C LEU A 162 4.91 3.99 -9.70
N VAL A 163 4.05 3.68 -8.72
CA VAL A 163 2.59 3.68 -8.90
C VAL A 163 2.11 5.04 -9.39
N LEU A 164 2.59 6.14 -8.80
CA LEU A 164 2.26 7.49 -9.24
C LEU A 164 2.70 7.76 -10.67
N VAL A 165 3.92 7.40 -11.04
CA VAL A 165 4.43 7.55 -12.41
C VAL A 165 3.57 6.76 -13.40
N VAL A 166 3.24 5.51 -13.09
CA VAL A 166 2.37 4.68 -13.94
C VAL A 166 0.98 5.30 -14.07
N LEU A 167 0.39 5.77 -12.97
CA LEU A 167 -0.93 6.41 -12.98
C LEU A 167 -0.94 7.72 -13.79
N ILE A 168 0.11 8.52 -13.69
CA ILE A 168 0.29 9.74 -14.50
C ILE A 168 0.37 9.34 -15.97
N LEU A 169 1.24 8.40 -16.33
CA LEU A 169 1.42 7.94 -17.71
C LEU A 169 0.10 7.43 -18.32
N VAL A 170 -0.66 6.61 -17.57
CA VAL A 170 -1.96 6.07 -18.03
C VAL A 170 -3.04 7.15 -18.18
N ASN A 171 -2.94 8.25 -17.42
CA ASN A 171 -3.92 9.35 -17.47
C ASN A 171 -3.47 10.55 -18.31
N LEU A 172 -2.26 10.53 -18.89
CA LEU A 172 -1.84 11.56 -19.82
C LEU A 172 -2.80 11.57 -21.03
N PRO A 173 -3.32 12.74 -21.42
CA PRO A 173 -4.28 12.86 -22.52
C PRO A 173 -3.72 12.37 -23.86
N ILE A 174 -2.39 12.29 -23.99
CA ILE A 174 -1.67 11.85 -25.19
C ILE A 174 -1.93 10.35 -25.52
N LEU A 175 -2.25 9.51 -24.53
CA LEU A 175 -2.56 8.08 -24.71
C LEU A 175 -4.07 7.78 -24.88
N ARG A 176 -4.95 8.79 -24.84
CA ARG A 176 -6.41 8.62 -25.04
C ARG A 176 -6.87 8.85 -26.49
N LEU A 177 -5.93 9.07 -27.42
CA LEU A 177 -6.21 9.42 -28.82
C LEU A 177 -6.09 8.24 -29.81
N SER A 178 -6.05 6.99 -29.34
CA SER A 178 -6.13 5.79 -30.18
C SER A 178 -7.33 4.92 -29.83
#